data_AF-A0A6I9YUY4-F1
#
_entry.id   AF-A0A6I9YUY4-F1
#
_cell.length_a   1.000
_cell.length_b   1.000
_cell.length_c   1.000
_cell.angle_alpha   90.00
_cell.angle_beta   90.00
_cell.angle_gamma   90.00
#
_symmetry.space_group_name_H-M   'P 1'
#
loop_
_entity.id
_entity.type
_entity.pdbx_description
1 polymer ?
#
loop_
_entity_poly.entity_id
_entity_poly.type
_entity_poly.pdbx_seq_one_letter_code
_entity_poly.pdbx_strand_id
1 'polypeptide(L)'
;MVPFGSASPASSDNRSQRCWSWYWGVFLLPWAVAETRADLHYATVYWLEAEKTFQVKNVLDKNGDAYGYYNDTVQSTGWGILEIKAGYGNQPVSNEILMYAAGFLEGYLTAS
;
A
#
# COMPACT_ATOMS: atom_id res chain seq x y z
N MET A 1 41.43 51.34 -1.04
CA MET A 1 42.38 50.40 -1.66
C MET A 1 41.81 49.92 -2.98
N VAL A 2 42.55 50.07 -4.07
CA VAL A 2 42.37 49.30 -5.32
C VAL A 2 43.29 48.08 -5.21
N PRO A 3 42.89 46.91 -5.76
CA PRO A 3 43.57 46.44 -6.96
C PRO A 3 42.53 46.01 -8.03
N PHE A 4 42.67 46.40 -9.30
CA PHE A 4 43.60 45.86 -10.31
C PHE A 4 43.52 44.33 -10.38
N GLY A 5 43.10 43.68 -11.46
CA GLY A 5 42.71 44.09 -12.80
C GLY A 5 42.63 42.85 -13.72
N SER A 6 42.20 43.09 -14.96
CA SER A 6 42.47 42.33 -16.20
C SER A 6 41.92 40.89 -16.32
N ALA A 7 41.34 40.44 -17.44
CA ALA A 7 41.09 41.04 -18.74
C ALA A 7 40.03 40.21 -19.50
N SER A 8 39.25 40.92 -20.32
CA SER A 8 38.27 40.55 -21.36
C SER A 8 38.89 39.69 -22.50
N PRO A 9 38.23 39.35 -23.65
CA PRO A 9 36.96 39.83 -24.23
C PRO A 9 36.12 38.64 -24.81
N ALA A 10 35.07 38.74 -25.61
CA ALA A 10 34.54 39.77 -26.47
C ALA A 10 33.08 39.39 -26.86
N SER A 11 32.33 40.40 -27.33
CA SER A 11 31.48 40.31 -28.52
C SER A 11 30.27 39.36 -28.44
N SER A 12 29.02 39.79 -28.48
CA SER A 12 28.37 40.81 -29.32
C SER A 12 26.93 40.86 -28.77
N ASP A 13 26.35 42.00 -28.40
CA ASP A 13 25.58 42.86 -29.32
C ASP A 13 24.67 42.03 -30.25
N ASN A 14 23.39 42.23 -30.42
CA ASN A 14 22.39 43.18 -30.01
C ASN A 14 21.08 42.55 -30.52
N ARG A 15 19.95 43.01 -29.99
CA ARG A 15 18.63 43.06 -30.67
C ARG A 15 18.51 42.38 -32.04
N SER A 16 17.78 41.28 -32.07
CA SER A 16 16.74 41.05 -33.08
C SER A 16 15.76 40.04 -32.49
N GLN A 17 14.60 40.45 -31.98
CA GLN A 17 13.42 40.54 -32.81
C GLN A 17 13.23 39.32 -33.75
N ARG A 18 12.16 38.59 -33.43
CA ARG A 18 11.14 38.10 -34.37
C ARG A 18 11.42 36.79 -35.11
N CYS A 19 10.76 35.77 -34.57
CA CYS A 19 9.83 34.87 -35.24
C CYS A 19 10.42 33.74 -36.10
N TRP A 20 9.61 32.67 -36.18
CA TRP A 20 9.82 31.37 -36.83
C TRP A 20 10.47 30.40 -35.85
N SER A 21 9.91 29.25 -35.50
CA SER A 21 9.07 28.36 -36.28
C SER A 21 8.37 27.39 -35.32
N TRP A 22 7.21 26.91 -35.75
CA TRP A 22 6.43 25.84 -35.14
C TRP A 22 7.26 24.56 -34.85
N TYR A 23 6.69 23.75 -33.93
CA TYR A 23 7.05 22.38 -33.55
C TYR A 23 8.10 22.20 -32.44
N TRP A 24 7.67 22.31 -31.18
CA TRP A 24 8.07 21.40 -30.10
C TRP A 24 7.20 21.64 -28.85
N GLY A 25 6.01 21.06 -28.88
CA GLY A 25 5.09 21.02 -27.75
C GLY A 25 4.73 19.58 -27.38
N VAL A 26 5.68 18.64 -27.46
CA VAL A 26 5.54 17.39 -26.69
C VAL A 26 5.95 17.74 -25.28
N PHE A 27 5.01 18.31 -24.54
CA PHE A 27 5.11 18.44 -23.10
C PHE A 27 5.14 17.00 -22.57
N LEU A 28 6.34 16.54 -22.24
CA LEU A 28 6.59 15.29 -21.54
C LEU A 28 5.72 15.31 -20.28
N LEU A 29 4.56 14.67 -20.33
CA LEU A 29 3.88 14.25 -19.11
C LEU A 29 4.86 13.31 -18.42
N PRO A 30 5.41 13.64 -17.25
CA PRO A 30 6.09 12.63 -16.48
C PRO A 30 4.99 11.62 -16.13
N TRP A 31 5.13 10.40 -16.64
CA TRP A 31 4.35 9.27 -16.19
C TRP A 31 4.58 9.18 -14.68
N ALA A 32 3.64 9.70 -13.89
CA ALA A 32 3.62 9.44 -12.46
C ALA A 32 3.26 7.97 -12.31
N VAL A 33 4.26 7.12 -12.08
CA VAL A 33 4.00 5.75 -11.63
C VAL A 33 3.36 5.90 -10.26
N ALA A 34 2.08 5.58 -10.15
CA ALA A 34 1.45 5.43 -8.85
C ALA A 34 2.20 4.32 -8.13
N GLU A 35 2.93 4.67 -7.07
CA GLU A 35 3.58 3.70 -6.21
C GLU A 35 2.48 2.99 -5.42
N THR A 36 2.04 1.83 -5.93
CA THR A 36 1.02 1.00 -5.31
C THR A 36 1.63 0.35 -4.08
N ARG A 37 1.45 1.00 -2.92
CA ARG A 37 1.84 0.43 -1.63
C ARG A 37 0.96 -0.78 -1.34
N ALA A 38 1.61 -1.89 -0.99
CA ALA A 38 0.93 -3.03 -0.42
C ALA A 38 0.28 -2.62 0.91
N ASP A 39 -1.04 -2.79 1.04
CA ASP A 39 -1.71 -2.61 2.32
C ASP A 39 -1.85 -3.96 3.02
N LEU A 40 -1.39 -4.03 4.25
CA LEU A 40 -1.22 -5.29 4.97
C LEU A 40 -2.10 -5.27 6.21
N HIS A 41 -3.22 -5.98 6.11
CA HIS A 41 -4.23 -6.05 7.15
C HIS A 41 -4.07 -7.33 7.95
N TYR A 42 -4.02 -7.21 9.26
CA TYR A 42 -3.96 -8.35 10.18
C TYR A 42 -5.18 -8.34 11.07
N ALA A 43 -5.75 -9.52 11.30
CA ALA A 43 -6.83 -9.66 12.26
C ALA A 43 -6.81 -11.04 12.93
N THR A 44 -7.39 -11.05 14.14
CA THR A 44 -7.63 -12.25 14.94
C THR A 44 -9.07 -12.25 15.42
N VAL A 45 -9.70 -13.41 15.35
CA VAL A 45 -11.04 -13.70 15.83
C VAL A 45 -10.97 -14.49 17.12
N TYR A 46 -11.80 -14.10 18.07
CA TYR A 46 -12.03 -14.77 19.34
C TYR A 46 -13.49 -15.21 19.41
N TRP A 47 -13.72 -16.48 19.65
CA TRP A 47 -15.01 -17.07 19.96
C TRP A 47 -15.30 -16.84 21.45
N LEU A 48 -16.40 -16.14 21.73
CA LEU A 48 -16.89 -15.89 23.07
C LEU A 48 -18.02 -16.88 23.38
N GLU A 49 -17.68 -18.03 23.97
CA GLU A 49 -18.64 -19.12 24.17
C GLU A 49 -19.88 -18.72 24.99
N ALA A 50 -19.70 -17.83 25.99
CA ALA A 50 -20.77 -17.36 26.85
C ALA A 50 -21.80 -16.49 26.11
N GLU A 51 -21.35 -15.72 25.13
CA GLU A 51 -22.17 -14.78 24.36
C GLU A 51 -22.63 -15.38 23.02
N LYS A 52 -22.00 -16.49 22.60
CA LYS A 52 -22.16 -17.11 21.28
C LYS A 52 -21.87 -16.12 20.14
N THR A 53 -20.85 -15.28 20.33
CA THR A 53 -20.45 -14.23 19.39
C THR A 53 -18.96 -14.32 19.02
N PHE A 54 -18.60 -13.70 17.90
CA PHE A 54 -17.22 -13.53 17.47
C PHE A 54 -16.76 -12.09 17.72
N GLN A 55 -15.61 -11.95 18.38
CA GLN A 55 -14.93 -10.67 18.57
C GLN A 55 -13.69 -10.61 17.68
N VAL A 56 -13.50 -9.49 16.97
CA VAL A 56 -12.32 -9.28 16.12
C VAL A 56 -11.37 -8.27 16.76
N LYS A 57 -10.07 -8.50 16.62
CA LYS A 57 -9.02 -7.55 16.94
C LYS A 57 -8.07 -7.41 15.74
N ASN A 58 -7.66 -6.19 15.43
CA ASN A 58 -6.74 -5.87 14.34
C ASN A 58 -5.27 -6.10 14.74
N VAL A 59 -4.99 -7.29 15.25
CA VAL A 59 -3.65 -7.75 15.67
C VAL A 59 -3.49 -9.19 15.22
N LEU A 60 -2.25 -9.62 15.03
CA LEU A 60 -1.92 -11.02 14.78
C LEU A 60 -1.61 -11.72 16.11
N ASP A 61 -2.62 -12.34 16.73
CA ASP A 61 -2.46 -13.11 17.96
C ASP A 61 -2.69 -14.60 17.69
N LYS A 62 -1.61 -15.38 17.89
CA LYS A 62 -1.62 -16.84 17.68
C LYS A 62 -2.47 -17.59 18.70
N ASN A 63 -2.87 -16.95 19.78
CA ASN A 63 -3.72 -17.55 20.81
C ASN A 63 -5.21 -17.50 20.48
N GLY A 64 -5.62 -16.72 19.45
CA GLY A 64 -7.02 -16.64 19.01
C GLY A 64 -7.49 -17.86 18.22
N ASP A 65 -8.80 -17.96 18.01
CA ASP A 65 -9.42 -19.12 17.35
C ASP A 65 -9.16 -19.17 15.86
N ALA A 66 -9.14 -18.00 15.23
CA ALA A 66 -8.72 -17.82 13.86
C ALA A 66 -7.90 -16.54 13.77
N TYR A 67 -6.74 -16.60 13.13
CA TYR A 67 -5.89 -15.43 12.90
C TYR A 67 -5.27 -15.51 11.52
N GLY A 68 -4.95 -14.34 10.98
CA GLY A 68 -4.50 -14.26 9.60
C GLY A 68 -4.18 -12.86 9.15
N TYR A 69 -3.88 -12.75 7.87
CA TYR A 69 -3.63 -11.48 7.22
C TYR A 69 -4.10 -11.49 5.78
N TYR A 70 -4.41 -10.31 5.29
CA TYR A 70 -4.62 -10.02 3.89
C TYR A 70 -3.58 -9.00 3.43
N ASN A 71 -2.76 -9.40 2.48
CA ASN A 71 -1.77 -8.55 1.82
C ASN A 71 -2.37 -8.11 0.47
N ASP A 72 -2.88 -6.88 0.42
CA ASP A 72 -3.43 -6.32 -0.81
C ASP A 72 -2.29 -5.83 -1.71
N THR A 73 -1.87 -6.72 -2.60
CA THR A 73 -0.93 -6.41 -3.69
C THR A 73 -1.60 -6.47 -5.05
N VAL A 74 -2.94 -6.40 -5.13
CA VAL A 74 -3.66 -6.60 -6.40
C VAL A 74 -3.23 -5.57 -7.44
N GLN A 75 -3.03 -4.32 -7.03
CA GLN A 75 -2.63 -3.24 -7.96
C GLN A 75 -1.15 -3.32 -8.40
N SER A 76 -0.28 -4.00 -7.66
CA SER A 76 1.16 -4.09 -7.96
C SER A 76 1.56 -5.42 -8.61
N THR A 77 0.95 -6.53 -8.20
CA THR A 77 1.30 -7.89 -8.66
C THR A 77 0.18 -8.57 -9.43
N GLY A 78 -1.04 -8.04 -9.39
CA GLY A 78 -2.24 -8.70 -9.91
C GLY A 78 -2.87 -9.72 -8.96
N TRP A 79 -2.30 -9.92 -7.75
CA TRP A 79 -2.76 -10.88 -6.77
C TRP A 79 -2.87 -10.26 -5.37
N GLY A 80 -3.90 -10.65 -4.62
CA GLY A 80 -3.96 -10.47 -3.17
C GLY A 80 -3.59 -11.79 -2.48
N ILE A 81 -2.88 -11.72 -1.36
CA ILE A 81 -2.50 -12.92 -0.58
C ILE A 81 -3.27 -12.91 0.72
N LEU A 82 -4.14 -13.92 0.90
CA LEU A 82 -4.88 -14.17 2.14
C LEU A 82 -4.32 -15.43 2.80
N GLU A 83 -3.92 -15.34 4.07
CA GLU A 83 -3.52 -16.48 4.88
C GLU A 83 -4.34 -16.52 6.16
N ILE A 84 -5.00 -17.65 6.43
CA ILE A 84 -5.82 -17.87 7.62
C ILE A 84 -5.40 -19.16 8.28
N LYS A 85 -5.26 -19.11 9.61
CA LYS A 85 -5.04 -20.25 10.48
C LYS A 85 -6.13 -20.26 11.53
N ALA A 86 -6.91 -21.34 11.58
CA ALA A 86 -7.96 -21.54 12.56
C ALA A 86 -7.76 -22.84 13.34
N GLY A 87 -8.14 -22.85 14.62
CA GLY A 87 -8.03 -24.01 15.51
C GLY A 87 -6.65 -24.23 16.14
N TYR A 88 -5.74 -23.27 16.01
CA TYR A 88 -4.40 -23.31 16.58
C TYR A 88 -4.25 -22.49 17.88
N GLY A 89 -5.34 -21.89 18.35
CA GLY A 89 -5.37 -21.11 19.59
C GLY A 89 -5.40 -21.97 20.86
N ASN A 90 -5.58 -21.31 22.00
CA ASN A 90 -5.53 -22.00 23.30
C ASN A 90 -6.87 -22.64 23.71
N GLN A 91 -7.98 -22.21 23.13
CA GLN A 91 -9.29 -22.73 23.50
C GLN A 91 -9.75 -23.88 22.58
N PRO A 92 -10.26 -24.99 23.16
CA PRO A 92 -10.84 -26.07 22.37
C PRO A 92 -12.21 -25.64 21.83
N VAL A 93 -12.30 -25.49 20.52
CA VAL A 93 -13.52 -25.07 19.81
C VAL A 93 -13.94 -26.16 18.82
N SER A 94 -15.25 -26.37 18.63
CA SER A 94 -15.76 -27.39 17.70
C SER A 94 -15.42 -27.05 16.25
N ASN A 95 -15.26 -28.08 15.41
CA ASN A 95 -14.87 -27.91 14.00
C ASN A 95 -15.82 -26.99 13.22
N GLU A 96 -17.12 -27.05 13.50
CA GLU A 96 -18.12 -26.19 12.87
C GLU A 96 -17.90 -24.70 13.18
N ILE A 97 -17.58 -24.38 14.44
CA ILE A 97 -17.30 -23.01 14.89
C ILE A 97 -15.95 -22.57 14.32
N LEU A 98 -14.95 -23.45 14.25
CA LEU A 98 -13.64 -23.13 13.63
C LEU A 98 -13.77 -22.82 12.14
N MET A 99 -14.54 -23.62 11.39
CA MET A 99 -14.82 -23.36 9.98
C MET A 99 -15.57 -22.04 9.79
N TYR A 100 -16.55 -21.76 10.66
CA TYR A 100 -17.25 -20.48 10.65
C TYR A 100 -16.30 -19.32 10.95
N ALA A 101 -15.45 -19.45 11.98
CA ALA A 101 -14.48 -18.43 12.37
C ALA A 101 -13.49 -18.11 11.24
N ALA A 102 -13.04 -19.13 10.50
CA ALA A 102 -12.18 -18.98 9.35
C ALA A 102 -12.86 -18.15 8.24
N GLY A 103 -14.10 -18.52 7.85
CA GLY A 103 -14.85 -17.77 6.84
C GLY A 103 -15.24 -16.36 7.30
N PHE A 104 -15.52 -16.19 8.60
CA PHE A 104 -15.81 -14.89 9.18
C PHE A 104 -14.58 -13.97 9.11
N LEU A 105 -13.39 -14.48 9.43
CA LEU A 105 -12.14 -13.73 9.33
C LEU A 105 -11.78 -13.38 7.88
N GLU A 106 -11.99 -14.31 6.94
CA GLU A 106 -11.83 -14.06 5.50
C GLU A 106 -12.70 -12.90 5.03
N GLY A 107 -13.99 -12.94 5.35
CA GLY A 107 -14.92 -11.87 5.00
C GLY A 107 -14.54 -10.53 5.65
N TYR A 108 -14.14 -10.55 6.93
CA TYR A 108 -13.71 -9.34 7.63
C TYR A 108 -12.49 -8.67 6.98
N LEU A 109 -11.49 -9.47 6.55
CA LEU A 109 -10.26 -8.96 5.96
C LEU A 109 -10.41 -8.48 4.50
N THR A 110 -11.49 -8.88 3.80
CA THR A 110 -11.65 -8.64 2.35
C THR A 110 -12.85 -7.76 2.00
N ALA A 111 -13.67 -7.34 2.97
CA ALA A 111 -14.86 -6.51 2.74
C ALA A 111 -14.57 -5.00 2.51
N SER A 112 -13.29 -4.61 2.43
CA SER A 112 -12.81 -3.23 2.22
C SER A 112 -13.10 -2.69 0.82
#